data_AF-A0A842PV82-F1
#
_entry.id   AF-A0A842PV82-F1
#
_cell.length_a   1.000
_cell.length_b   1.000
_cell.length_c   1.000
_cell.angle_alpha   90.00
_cell.angle_beta   90.00
_cell.angle_gamma   90.00
#
_symmetry.space_group_name_H-M   'P 1'
#
loop_
_entity.id
_entity.type
_entity.pdbx_description
1 polymer ?
#
loop_
_entity_poly.entity_id
_entity_poly.type
_entity_poly.pdbx_seq_one_letter_code
_entity_poly.pdbx_strand_id
1 'polypeptide(L)'
;MSEDPFGDLDAAMGSGETDSGPEPEPEPADEDAGTDDAVESDDESATESASPEPVDPRERPAFEFDETVHKALYVLEAVADEFDDIITYDVERELTRDHGLKGVTKSELHNAALAVATEHPEEIVERVLEQRGVDDEDSE
;
A
#
# COMPACT_ATOMS: atom_id res chain seq x y z
N MET A 1 -50.19 -13.45 -20.87
CA MET A 1 -49.80 -12.04 -20.81
C MET A 1 -48.66 -12.00 -19.83
N SER A 2 -47.45 -11.79 -20.35
CA SER A 2 -46.23 -11.74 -19.55
C SER A 2 -45.94 -10.26 -19.38
N GLU A 3 -46.35 -9.67 -18.26
CA GLU A 3 -45.96 -8.31 -17.91
C GLU A 3 -44.45 -8.30 -17.64
N ASP A 4 -43.73 -7.58 -18.49
CA ASP A 4 -42.30 -7.31 -18.32
C ASP A 4 -42.14 -6.27 -17.20
N PRO A 5 -41.54 -6.64 -16.05
CA PRO A 5 -41.43 -5.76 -14.89
C PRO A 5 -40.42 -4.61 -15.07
N PHE A 6 -39.68 -4.56 -16.18
CA PHE A 6 -38.67 -3.53 -16.45
C PHE A 6 -39.05 -2.55 -17.57
N GLY A 7 -40.22 -2.71 -18.19
CA GLY A 7 -40.65 -1.88 -19.32
C GLY A 7 -40.83 -0.38 -19.01
N ASP A 8 -41.09 -0.02 -17.75
CA ASP A 8 -41.25 1.38 -17.31
C ASP A 8 -39.93 2.09 -16.99
N LEU A 9 -38.80 1.38 -16.89
CA LEU A 9 -37.49 1.99 -16.61
C LEU A 9 -36.85 2.62 -17.86
N ASP A 10 -37.12 2.05 -19.04
CA ASP A 10 -36.61 2.55 -20.33
C ASP A 10 -37.23 3.92 -20.69
N ALA A 11 -38.48 4.14 -20.31
CA ALA A 11 -39.17 5.43 -20.51
C ALA A 11 -38.70 6.55 -19.57
N ALA A 12 -38.04 6.21 -18.45
CA ALA A 12 -37.53 7.18 -17.47
C ALA A 12 -36.09 7.65 -17.76
N MET A 13 -35.31 6.87 -18.52
CA MET A 13 -34.02 7.31 -19.05
C MET A 13 -34.19 7.84 -20.48
N GLY A 14 -34.62 9.10 -20.53
CA GLY A 14 -34.83 9.85 -21.76
C GLY A 14 -33.69 9.71 -22.78
N SER A 15 -34.11 9.46 -24.01
CA SER A 15 -33.31 9.42 -25.21
C SER A 15 -32.43 10.67 -25.35
N GLY A 16 -31.13 10.45 -25.57
CA GLY A 16 -30.15 11.48 -25.89
C GLY A 16 -29.06 10.90 -26.79
N GLU A 17 -29.41 10.57 -28.02
CA GLU A 17 -28.46 10.20 -29.08
C GLU A 17 -28.07 11.48 -29.85
N THR A 18 -26.79 11.89 -29.77
CA THR A 18 -26.12 12.77 -30.77
C THR A 18 -24.61 12.58 -30.76
N ASP A 19 -24.13 11.81 -31.74
CA ASP A 19 -23.04 12.06 -32.71
C ASP A 19 -21.81 12.96 -32.39
N SER A 20 -20.63 12.36 -32.62
CA SER A 20 -19.36 12.86 -33.21
C SER A 20 -18.51 14.00 -32.60
N GLY A 21 -17.21 13.71 -32.33
CA GLY A 21 -16.08 14.67 -32.43
C GLY A 21 -15.02 14.65 -31.30
N PRO A 22 -13.73 14.96 -31.57
CA PRO A 22 -12.55 14.40 -30.87
C PRO A 22 -12.13 15.10 -29.56
N GLU A 23 -11.22 14.41 -28.84
CA GLU A 23 -10.51 14.77 -27.60
C GLU A 23 -10.03 16.23 -27.48
N PRO A 24 -10.08 16.80 -26.26
CA PRO A 24 -9.10 17.78 -25.83
C PRO A 24 -8.03 17.14 -24.92
N GLU A 25 -6.76 17.38 -25.27
CA GLU A 25 -5.57 17.14 -24.45
C GLU A 25 -5.67 17.83 -23.07
N PRO A 26 -5.11 17.25 -21.99
CA PRO A 26 -4.95 17.97 -20.74
C PRO A 26 -3.80 18.99 -20.85
N GLU A 27 -4.11 20.28 -20.70
CA GLU A 27 -3.10 21.32 -20.51
C GLU A 27 -2.48 21.22 -19.10
N PRO A 28 -1.14 21.34 -18.95
CA PRO A 28 -0.51 21.45 -17.64
C PRO A 28 -0.64 22.89 -17.12
N ALA A 29 -1.23 23.04 -15.94
CA ALA A 29 -1.10 24.27 -15.15
C ALA A 29 0.02 24.06 -14.12
N ASP A 30 1.21 24.52 -14.50
CA ASP A 30 2.36 24.75 -13.64
C ASP A 30 2.12 25.95 -12.70
N GLU A 31 2.67 25.80 -11.49
CA GLU A 31 3.19 26.84 -10.57
C GLU A 31 2.24 27.87 -9.92
N ASP A 32 2.15 27.80 -8.58
CA ASP A 32 2.54 28.90 -7.67
C ASP A 32 2.60 28.33 -6.23
N ALA A 33 3.79 28.07 -5.69
CA ALA A 33 4.58 28.98 -4.86
C ALA A 33 3.98 29.30 -3.49
N GLY A 34 4.71 28.87 -2.45
CA GLY A 34 4.96 29.65 -1.23
C GLY A 34 3.78 30.07 -0.37
N THR A 35 3.58 29.35 0.73
CA THR A 35 3.32 30.03 2.00
C THR A 35 4.00 29.28 3.13
N ASP A 36 5.10 29.89 3.55
CA ASP A 36 5.68 29.84 4.87
C ASP A 36 4.60 30.31 5.86
N ASP A 37 4.12 29.42 6.72
CA ASP A 37 3.47 29.83 7.96
C ASP A 37 4.22 29.14 9.10
N ALA A 38 5.25 29.84 9.55
CA ALA A 38 5.88 29.60 10.83
C ALA A 38 4.84 29.78 11.94
N VAL A 39 4.36 28.66 12.48
CA VAL A 39 3.72 28.64 13.81
C VAL A 39 4.72 28.12 14.82
N GLU A 40 5.31 29.07 15.56
CA GLU A 40 5.96 28.79 16.83
C GLU A 40 4.96 28.10 17.75
N SER A 41 5.20 26.84 18.06
CA SER A 41 4.50 26.12 19.12
C SER A 41 5.47 25.93 20.27
N ASP A 42 5.57 26.98 21.09
CA ASP A 42 5.99 26.87 22.49
C ASP A 42 4.78 26.36 23.27
N ASP A 43 4.72 25.04 23.47
CA ASP A 43 3.87 24.43 24.49
C ASP A 43 4.72 23.40 25.24
N GLU A 44 5.53 23.91 26.17
CA GLU A 44 6.14 23.17 27.26
C GLU A 44 5.04 22.64 28.20
N SER A 45 4.23 21.69 27.72
CA SER A 45 3.42 20.84 28.56
C SER A 45 4.24 19.59 28.87
N ALA A 46 5.07 19.70 29.90
CA ALA A 46 5.68 18.59 30.61
C ALA A 46 4.56 17.68 31.13
N THR A 47 4.07 16.80 30.26
CA THR A 47 3.21 15.69 30.62
C THR A 47 4.08 14.73 31.39
N GLU A 48 3.93 14.80 32.71
CA GLU A 48 4.32 13.82 33.71
C GLU A 48 4.37 12.42 33.07
N SER A 49 5.59 11.89 32.89
CA SER A 49 5.82 10.56 32.33
C SER A 49 5.26 9.52 33.29
N ALA A 50 3.95 9.30 33.22
CA ALA A 50 3.33 8.08 33.68
C ALA A 50 3.98 6.96 32.87
N SER A 51 4.86 6.20 33.52
CA SER A 51 5.48 5.02 32.92
C SER A 51 4.33 4.14 32.41
N PRO A 52 4.18 3.93 31.09
CA PRO A 52 3.06 3.17 30.59
C PRO A 52 3.13 1.78 31.20
N GLU A 53 1.99 1.30 31.71
CA GLU A 53 1.88 -0.11 32.09
C GLU A 53 2.32 -0.97 30.88
N PRO A 54 3.01 -2.10 31.09
CA PRO A 54 3.49 -2.91 29.98
C PRO A 54 2.30 -3.44 29.19
N VAL A 55 2.00 -2.78 28.07
CA VAL A 55 0.98 -3.20 27.11
C VAL A 55 1.48 -4.47 26.41
N ASP A 56 0.60 -5.47 26.27
CA ASP A 56 0.92 -6.71 25.55
C ASP A 56 1.38 -6.37 24.12
N PRO A 57 2.57 -6.81 23.68
CA PRO A 57 3.05 -6.59 22.32
C PRO A 57 2.11 -7.10 21.22
N ARG A 58 1.17 -7.99 21.54
CA ARG A 58 0.15 -8.45 20.59
C ARG A 58 -0.96 -7.44 20.31
N GLU A 59 -1.09 -6.41 21.14
CA GLU A 59 -2.20 -5.45 21.07
C GLU A 59 -1.83 -4.14 20.37
N ARG A 60 -0.55 -3.94 20.04
CA ARG A 60 -0.06 -2.70 19.44
C ARG A 60 1.08 -2.97 18.44
N PRO A 61 1.33 -2.05 17.51
CA PRO A 61 2.46 -2.13 16.60
C PRO A 61 3.80 -2.19 17.33
N ALA A 62 4.80 -2.80 16.69
CA ALA A 62 6.17 -2.86 17.16
C ALA A 62 6.88 -1.50 17.14
N PHE A 63 6.47 -0.60 16.26
CA PHE A 63 6.98 0.76 16.11
C PHE A 63 5.87 1.69 15.57
N GLU A 64 6.01 2.98 15.80
CA GLU A 64 5.02 3.98 15.36
C GLU A 64 5.20 4.33 13.88
N PHE A 65 4.12 4.74 13.21
CA PHE A 65 4.16 5.09 11.79
C PHE A 65 5.14 6.24 11.49
N ASP A 66 5.24 7.22 12.38
CA ASP A 66 6.11 8.39 12.22
C ASP A 66 7.61 8.05 12.25
N GLU A 67 7.97 6.85 12.73
CA GLU A 67 9.35 6.36 12.67
C GLU A 67 9.75 5.89 11.26
N THR A 68 8.78 5.76 10.35
CA THR A 68 9.01 5.21 9.01
C THR A 68 9.39 6.27 8.00
N VAL A 69 10.14 5.86 6.97
CA VAL A 69 10.47 6.70 5.82
C VAL A 69 9.79 6.11 4.59
N HIS A 70 9.06 6.95 3.85
CA HIS A 70 8.44 6.55 2.59
C HIS A 70 9.52 6.32 1.51
N LYS A 71 9.51 5.13 0.89
CA LYS A 71 10.39 4.78 -0.24
C LYS A 71 9.56 4.30 -1.41
N ALA A 72 9.77 4.91 -2.58
CA ALA A 72 9.20 4.44 -3.83
C ALA A 72 10.10 3.33 -4.41
N LEU A 73 9.51 2.18 -4.75
CA LEU A 73 10.17 1.05 -5.40
C LEU A 73 9.67 0.91 -6.85
N TYR A 74 10.57 0.56 -7.77
CA TYR A 74 10.20 0.25 -9.15
C TYR A 74 9.91 -1.24 -9.26
N VAL A 75 8.64 -1.58 -9.36
CA VAL A 75 8.16 -2.96 -9.50
C VAL A 75 7.18 -3.07 -10.65
N LEU A 76 7.05 -4.26 -11.22
CA LEU A 76 5.98 -4.55 -12.17
C LEU A 76 4.66 -4.61 -11.39
N GLU A 77 3.57 -4.12 -11.98
CA GLU A 77 2.23 -4.12 -11.37
C GLU A 77 1.83 -5.50 -10.86
N ALA A 78 1.96 -6.53 -11.71
CA ALA A 78 1.65 -7.91 -11.33
C ALA A 78 2.45 -8.41 -10.10
N VAL A 79 3.70 -7.95 -9.92
CA VAL A 79 4.53 -8.32 -8.76
C VAL A 79 4.08 -7.56 -7.51
N ALA A 80 3.68 -6.30 -7.65
CA ALA A 80 3.15 -5.52 -6.55
C ALA A 80 1.82 -6.10 -6.04
N ASP A 81 0.92 -6.45 -6.95
CA ASP A 81 -0.38 -7.05 -6.61
C ASP A 81 -0.21 -8.41 -5.93
N GLU A 82 0.65 -9.27 -6.47
CA GLU A 82 0.95 -10.58 -5.86
C GLU A 82 1.55 -10.42 -4.44
N PHE A 83 2.43 -9.45 -4.24
CA PHE A 83 2.98 -9.15 -2.93
C PHE A 83 1.90 -8.66 -1.94
N ASP A 84 1.05 -7.72 -2.35
CA ASP A 84 -0.04 -7.21 -1.50
C ASP A 84 -1.05 -8.33 -1.14
N ASP A 85 -1.35 -9.24 -2.07
CA ASP A 85 -2.21 -10.40 -1.84
C ASP A 85 -1.61 -11.38 -0.84
N ILE A 86 -0.35 -11.78 -1.00
CA ILE A 86 0.34 -12.71 -0.08
C ILE A 86 0.43 -12.10 1.31
N ILE A 87 0.82 -10.83 1.41
CA ILE A 87 0.95 -10.13 2.70
C ILE A 87 -0.41 -10.08 3.42
N THR A 88 -1.49 -9.77 2.70
CA THR A 88 -2.82 -9.61 3.30
C THR A 88 -3.46 -10.96 3.64
N TYR A 89 -3.48 -11.90 2.69
CA TYR A 89 -4.28 -13.10 2.80
C TYR A 89 -3.57 -14.28 3.46
N ASP A 90 -2.25 -14.32 3.37
CA ASP A 90 -1.46 -15.39 4.00
C ASP A 90 -0.80 -14.86 5.28
N VAL A 91 0.06 -13.85 5.18
CA VAL A 91 0.89 -13.40 6.31
C VAL A 91 0.07 -12.73 7.42
N GLU A 92 -0.69 -11.67 7.11
CA GLU A 92 -1.49 -10.97 8.12
C GLU A 92 -2.56 -11.89 8.71
N ARG A 93 -3.16 -12.74 7.87
CA ARG A 93 -4.13 -13.73 8.32
C ARG A 93 -3.52 -14.73 9.31
N GLU A 94 -2.31 -15.23 9.07
CA GLU A 94 -1.59 -16.13 9.99
C GLU A 94 -1.26 -15.41 11.31
N LEU A 95 -0.70 -14.19 11.24
CA LEU A 95 -0.38 -13.39 12.41
C LEU A 95 -1.62 -13.11 13.29
N THR A 96 -2.75 -12.78 12.66
CA THR A 96 -3.99 -12.47 13.38
C THR A 96 -4.69 -13.72 13.93
N ARG A 97 -4.77 -14.81 13.16
CA ARG A 97 -5.53 -16.00 13.56
C ARG A 97 -4.74 -16.96 14.44
N ASP A 98 -3.48 -17.19 14.10
CA ASP A 98 -2.68 -18.24 14.73
C ASP A 98 -1.82 -17.66 15.86
N HIS A 99 -1.39 -16.40 15.72
CA HIS A 99 -0.58 -15.72 16.74
C HIS A 99 -1.36 -14.68 17.58
N GLY A 100 -2.59 -14.36 17.19
CA GLY A 100 -3.47 -13.46 17.94
C GLY A 100 -3.00 -12.01 17.94
N LEU A 101 -2.14 -11.60 17.00
CA LEU A 101 -1.72 -10.21 16.86
C LEU A 101 -2.89 -9.37 16.35
N LYS A 102 -3.07 -8.19 16.94
CA LYS A 102 -4.07 -7.19 16.52
C LYS A 102 -3.36 -5.93 16.10
N GLY A 103 -3.96 -5.19 15.17
CA GLY A 103 -3.43 -3.90 14.74
C GLY A 103 -2.07 -4.01 14.03
N VAL A 104 -1.79 -5.13 13.37
CA VAL A 104 -0.61 -5.28 12.51
C VAL A 104 -0.71 -4.23 11.41
N THR A 105 0.31 -3.38 11.30
CA THR A 105 0.31 -2.29 10.33
C THR A 105 0.97 -2.69 9.01
N LYS A 106 0.57 -2.03 7.91
CA LYS A 106 1.24 -2.22 6.60
C LYS A 106 2.74 -1.90 6.68
N SER A 107 3.12 -0.92 7.50
CA SER A 107 4.52 -0.56 7.73
C SER A 107 5.33 -1.68 8.41
N GLU A 108 4.76 -2.37 9.40
CA GLU A 108 5.42 -3.53 10.03
C GLU A 108 5.62 -4.67 9.04
N LEU A 109 4.60 -4.98 8.24
CA LEU A 109 4.65 -6.03 7.23
C LEU A 109 5.69 -5.71 6.15
N HIS A 110 5.71 -4.48 5.64
CA HIS A 110 6.74 -4.03 4.70
C HIS A 110 8.15 -4.05 5.28
N ASN A 111 8.31 -3.57 6.52
CA ASN A 111 9.61 -3.55 7.16
C ASN A 111 10.13 -4.99 7.39
N ALA A 112 9.26 -5.91 7.79
CA ALA A 112 9.60 -7.33 7.92
C ALA A 112 9.98 -7.96 6.58
N ALA A 113 9.20 -7.70 5.52
CA ALA A 113 9.49 -8.23 4.19
C ALA A 113 10.86 -7.73 3.66
N LEU A 114 11.16 -6.44 3.84
CA LEU A 114 12.47 -5.87 3.46
C LEU A 114 13.62 -6.43 4.31
N ALA A 115 13.38 -6.71 5.60
CA ALA A 115 14.37 -7.34 6.47
C ALA A 115 14.70 -8.75 5.98
N VAL A 116 13.68 -9.58 5.68
CA VAL A 116 13.87 -10.93 5.10
C VAL A 116 14.66 -10.85 3.79
N ALA A 117 14.30 -9.95 2.87
CA ALA A 117 15.04 -9.78 1.62
C ALA A 117 16.52 -9.35 1.83
N THR A 118 16.80 -8.61 2.92
CA THR A 118 18.16 -8.21 3.29
C THR A 118 18.95 -9.35 3.91
N GLU A 119 18.28 -10.28 4.58
CA GLU A 119 18.87 -11.50 5.17
C GLU A 119 19.16 -12.57 4.10
N HIS A 120 18.46 -12.51 2.96
CA HIS A 120 18.59 -13.46 1.83
C HIS A 120 18.99 -12.77 0.51
N PRO A 121 20.15 -12.07 0.46
CA PRO A 121 20.57 -11.37 -0.77
C PRO A 121 20.86 -12.32 -1.94
N GLU A 122 21.23 -13.57 -1.68
CA GLU A 122 21.46 -14.60 -2.68
C GLU A 122 20.20 -14.91 -3.51
N GLU A 123 19.03 -14.96 -2.89
CA GLU A 123 17.76 -15.21 -3.59
C GLU A 123 17.43 -14.06 -4.55
N ILE A 124 17.81 -12.82 -4.20
CA ILE A 124 17.65 -11.66 -5.09
C ILE A 124 18.56 -11.81 -6.32
N VAL A 125 19.82 -12.24 -6.13
CA VAL A 125 20.77 -12.47 -7.23
C VAL A 125 20.24 -13.54 -8.17
N GLU A 126 19.85 -14.70 -7.62
CA GLU A 126 19.27 -15.81 -8.37
C GLU A 126 18.06 -15.34 -9.18
N ARG A 127 17.12 -14.64 -8.55
CA ARG A 127 15.92 -14.13 -9.22
C ARG A 127 16.23 -13.19 -10.38
N VAL A 128 17.25 -12.34 -10.26
CA VAL A 128 17.67 -11.43 -11.34
C VAL A 128 18.34 -12.20 -12.48
N LEU A 129 19.14 -13.20 -12.18
CA LEU A 129 19.77 -14.06 -13.20
C LEU A 129 18.72 -14.85 -13.97
N GLU A 130 17.76 -15.46 -13.28
CA GLU A 130 16.61 -16.13 -13.90
C GLU A 130 15.82 -15.19 -14.83
N GLN A 131 15.52 -13.96 -14.38
CA GLN A 131 14.81 -12.97 -15.20
C GLN A 131 15.59 -12.58 -16.46
N ARG A 132 16.93 -12.64 -16.40
CA ARG A 132 17.80 -12.39 -17.55
C ARG A 132 18.06 -13.63 -18.40
N GLY A 133 17.61 -14.80 -17.95
CA GLY A 133 17.90 -16.10 -18.58
C GLY A 133 19.40 -16.42 -18.57
N VAL A 134 20.10 -16.07 -17.50
CA VAL A 134 21.50 -16.44 -17.28
C VAL A 134 21.50 -17.66 -16.37
N ASP A 135 21.90 -18.80 -16.90
CA ASP A 135 22.11 -20.01 -16.11
C ASP A 135 23.39 -19.84 -15.26
N ASP A 136 23.31 -20.11 -13.96
CA ASP A 136 24.46 -20.11 -13.04
C ASP A 136 25.28 -21.39 -13.25
N GLU A 137 25.87 -21.57 -14.44
CA GLU A 137 26.68 -22.75 -14.80
C GLU A 137 28.13 -22.68 -14.29
N ASP A 138 28.48 -21.67 -13.46
CA ASP A 138 29.85 -21.47 -12.95
C ASP A 138 30.06 -21.93 -11.50
N SER A 139 29.08 -22.60 -10.89
CA SER A 139 29.21 -23.22 -9.56
C SER A 139 29.53 -24.72 -9.67
N GLU A 140 30.72 -25.07 -10.17
CA GLU A 140 31.36 -26.40 -10.00
C GLU A 140 32.51 -26.37 -8.98
#